data_AF-A0A1C5XFY3-F1
#
_entry.id   AF-A0A1C5XFY3-F1
#
_cell.length_a   1.000
_cell.length_b   1.000
_cell.length_c   1.000
_cell.angle_alpha   90.00
_cell.angle_beta   90.00
_cell.angle_gamma   90.00
#
_symmetry.space_group_name_H-M   'P 1'
#
loop_
_entity.id
_entity.type
_entity.pdbx_description
1 polymer ?
#
loop_
_entity_poly.entity_id
_entity_poly.type
_entity_poly.pdbx_seq_one_letter_code
_entity_poly.pdbx_strand_id
1 'polypeptide(L)'
;MEMIENGEVETLIVKDLSRLGCEYLQVGQLTELYFPEKGVRFIAVNDGVDSLVESSNDFNPIRNWANELHAKDTSKKVRSIKKMQAERGERLGSKPPYGYRKKDAQSKEIIPDEATAPVVCRIFELCAAGKGPNQITRILTREQILNPTNQYYQATGTACNHLDTTRPYSWCGKTVANILENIAYLGHTLSMKHTTLSYKNKKQIRRPESEQILVKNTHAPLVSQELWEIVQEVRQHKRRPPKYMEGPNLFSGLVYCSDCGKYLVLCRTEKMREDQYYFRCSTYGKRGKDACTPHQIREVDLKAIVLDDLRRVTHFARMKERQFAEYINQKNTLELRREINRVQKELDAMRRRNGELSVLFKRLYEDNVLGRVTNEQFRMLSADYNGEQKELELAIPTKEEQLERLKASVANVDAFIEKAKQYTAIDELTPQLLRLFIQRIEIGERSKKHSRSAGQSVRIVYRDIGALDTPMREGDHAPHMAKELTEKEAIMRLLA
;
A
#
# COMPACT_ATOMS: atom_id res chain seq x y z
N MET A 1 -44.71 -14.20 12.70
CA MET A 1 -43.97 -15.31 13.34
C MET A 1 -44.24 -15.32 14.83
N GLU A 2 -43.96 -14.25 15.57
CA GLU A 2 -44.30 -14.16 17.02
C GLU A 2 -45.78 -14.46 17.32
N MET A 3 -46.73 -13.90 16.55
CA MET A 3 -48.17 -14.21 16.73
C MET A 3 -48.53 -15.67 16.40
N ILE A 4 -47.76 -16.35 15.54
CA ILE A 4 -47.93 -17.79 15.24
C ILE A 4 -47.34 -18.62 16.40
N GLU A 5 -46.23 -18.17 16.98
CA GLU A 5 -45.61 -18.82 18.16
C GLU A 5 -46.51 -18.73 19.39
N ASN A 6 -47.23 -17.62 19.55
CA ASN A 6 -48.20 -17.40 20.63
C ASN A 6 -49.54 -18.14 20.42
N GLY A 7 -49.76 -18.77 19.25
CA GLY A 7 -51.01 -19.45 18.93
C GLY A 7 -52.19 -18.50 18.63
N GLU A 8 -51.90 -17.23 18.30
CA GLU A 8 -52.90 -16.20 18.02
C GLU A 8 -53.36 -16.19 16.55
N VAL A 9 -52.74 -17.02 15.70
CA VAL A 9 -52.96 -17.04 14.25
C VAL A 9 -53.29 -18.45 13.78
N GLU A 10 -54.48 -18.62 13.23
CA GLU A 10 -54.94 -19.90 12.65
C GLU A 10 -54.69 -19.99 11.14
N THR A 11 -54.63 -18.86 10.43
CA THR A 11 -54.43 -18.83 8.98
C THR A 11 -53.48 -17.71 8.55
N LEU A 12 -52.49 -18.05 7.72
CA LEU A 12 -51.55 -17.12 7.09
C LEU A 12 -51.83 -17.04 5.58
N ILE A 13 -52.28 -15.86 5.14
CA ILE A 13 -52.57 -15.59 3.73
C ILE A 13 -51.50 -14.66 3.16
N VAL A 14 -50.86 -15.08 2.07
CA VAL A 14 -49.89 -14.27 1.34
C VAL A 14 -50.29 -14.14 -0.13
N LYS A 15 -49.85 -13.05 -0.75
CA LYS A 15 -50.07 -12.82 -2.18
C LYS A 15 -49.39 -13.89 -3.04
N ASP A 16 -48.14 -14.20 -2.73
CA ASP A 16 -47.29 -15.17 -3.42
C ASP A 16 -46.25 -15.74 -2.43
N LEU A 17 -45.72 -16.94 -2.70
CA LEU A 17 -44.68 -17.63 -1.92
C LEU A 17 -43.42 -16.78 -1.76
N SER A 18 -43.15 -15.88 -2.70
CA SER A 18 -42.00 -14.96 -2.65
C SER A 18 -42.07 -13.96 -1.49
N ARG A 19 -43.25 -13.71 -0.93
CA ARG A 19 -43.44 -12.90 0.30
C ARG A 19 -43.04 -13.63 1.57
N LEU A 20 -43.10 -14.96 1.57
CA LEU A 20 -42.68 -15.77 2.71
C LEU A 20 -41.15 -15.82 2.80
N GLY A 21 -40.49 -15.91 1.65
CA GLY A 21 -39.04 -15.89 1.56
C GLY A 21 -38.55 -16.13 0.14
N CYS A 22 -37.31 -15.72 -0.14
CA CYS A 22 -36.64 -16.01 -1.41
C CYS A 22 -35.80 -17.30 -1.35
N GLU A 23 -35.65 -17.92 -0.18
CA GLU A 23 -34.84 -19.11 0.01
C GLU A 23 -35.73 -20.35 0.06
N TYR A 24 -35.65 -21.18 -0.99
CA TYR A 24 -36.51 -22.36 -1.17
C TYR A 24 -36.51 -23.30 0.04
N LEU A 25 -35.32 -23.61 0.60
CA LEU A 25 -35.22 -24.49 1.78
C LEU A 25 -35.97 -23.94 2.99
N GLN A 26 -35.87 -22.63 3.23
CA GLN A 26 -36.51 -22.01 4.38
C GLN A 26 -38.02 -21.88 4.17
N VAL A 27 -38.44 -21.53 2.95
CA VAL A 27 -39.87 -21.48 2.60
C VAL A 27 -40.49 -22.87 2.68
N GLY A 28 -39.84 -23.89 2.10
CA GLY A 28 -40.28 -25.28 2.18
C GLY A 28 -40.36 -25.79 3.62
N GLN A 29 -39.33 -25.55 4.44
CA GLN A 29 -39.35 -25.90 5.86
C GLN A 29 -40.51 -25.23 6.61
N LEU A 30 -40.79 -23.96 6.31
CA LEU A 30 -41.90 -23.23 6.93
C LEU A 30 -43.25 -23.80 6.49
N THR A 31 -43.45 -24.03 5.19
CA THR A 31 -44.73 -24.47 4.63
C THR A 31 -45.03 -25.95 4.86
N GLU A 32 -44.02 -26.82 4.84
CA GLU A 32 -44.19 -28.28 4.92
C GLU A 32 -44.06 -28.83 6.35
N LEU A 33 -43.28 -28.18 7.22
CA LEU A 33 -43.03 -28.65 8.59
C LEU A 33 -43.58 -27.70 9.65
N TYR A 34 -43.16 -26.43 9.63
CA TYR A 34 -43.42 -25.50 10.72
C TYR A 34 -44.89 -25.06 10.84
N PHE A 35 -45.54 -24.68 9.73
CA PHE A 35 -46.95 -24.27 9.76
C PHE A 35 -47.90 -25.44 10.08
N PRO A 36 -47.71 -26.65 9.49
CA PRO A 36 -48.48 -27.82 9.90
C PRO A 36 -48.27 -28.22 11.37
N GLU A 37 -47.04 -28.18 11.89
CA GLU A 37 -46.75 -28.46 13.31
C GLU A 37 -47.50 -27.50 14.26
N LYS A 38 -47.66 -26.23 13.84
CA LYS A 38 -48.38 -25.20 14.60
C LYS A 38 -49.88 -25.16 14.30
N GLY A 39 -50.39 -26.04 13.44
CA GLY A 39 -51.80 -26.05 13.04
C GLY A 39 -52.25 -24.82 12.24
N VAL A 40 -51.31 -24.11 11.60
CA VAL A 40 -51.59 -22.90 10.82
C VAL A 40 -51.85 -23.26 9.36
N ARG A 41 -53.01 -22.87 8.84
CA ARG A 41 -53.31 -22.97 7.42
C ARG A 41 -52.54 -21.91 6.64
N PHE A 42 -51.78 -22.32 5.63
CA PHE A 42 -51.07 -21.43 4.74
C PHE A 42 -51.75 -21.34 3.37
N ILE A 43 -52.01 -20.12 2.90
CA ILE A 43 -52.64 -19.84 1.60
C ILE A 43 -51.77 -18.86 0.81
N ALA A 44 -51.35 -19.24 -0.41
CA ALA A 44 -50.72 -18.34 -1.37
C ALA A 44 -51.62 -18.14 -2.59
N VAL A 45 -52.24 -16.95 -2.67
CA VAL A 45 -53.35 -16.67 -3.60
C VAL A 45 -52.94 -16.80 -5.07
N ASN A 46 -51.80 -16.22 -5.47
CA ASN A 46 -51.36 -16.24 -6.87
C ASN A 46 -50.68 -17.55 -7.28
N ASP A 47 -50.23 -18.33 -6.30
CA ASP A 47 -49.54 -19.59 -6.55
C ASP A 47 -50.49 -20.79 -6.51
N GLY A 48 -51.75 -20.59 -6.13
CA GLY A 48 -52.78 -21.62 -6.06
C GLY A 48 -52.53 -22.62 -4.93
N VAL A 49 -51.83 -22.20 -3.88
CA VAL A 49 -51.39 -23.04 -2.78
C VAL A 49 -52.36 -22.92 -1.61
N ASP A 50 -52.84 -24.05 -1.13
CA ASP A 50 -53.59 -24.15 0.10
C ASP A 50 -53.15 -25.39 0.86
N SER A 51 -52.57 -25.20 2.05
CA SER A 51 -52.09 -26.30 2.89
C SER A 51 -53.15 -27.35 3.25
N LEU A 52 -54.45 -27.05 3.11
CA LEU A 52 -55.54 -28.02 3.30
C LEU A 52 -55.85 -28.88 2.07
N VAL A 53 -55.38 -28.49 0.89
CA VAL A 53 -55.66 -29.17 -0.38
C VAL A 53 -54.42 -29.94 -0.81
N GLU A 54 -54.46 -31.26 -0.60
CA GLU A 54 -53.32 -32.18 -0.78
C GLU A 54 -52.72 -32.13 -2.20
N SER A 55 -53.54 -31.89 -3.23
CA SER A 55 -53.11 -31.78 -4.63
C SER A 55 -52.50 -30.42 -5.03
N SER A 56 -52.60 -29.40 -4.17
CA SER A 56 -52.13 -28.04 -4.47
C SER A 56 -50.65 -27.80 -4.10
N ASN A 57 -50.06 -28.73 -3.33
CA ASN A 57 -48.69 -28.60 -2.80
C ASN A 57 -47.60 -29.26 -3.65
N ASP A 58 -47.95 -30.20 -4.53
CA ASP A 58 -46.98 -31.04 -5.25
C ASP A 58 -46.03 -30.26 -6.19
N PHE A 59 -46.49 -29.13 -6.74
CA PHE A 59 -45.69 -28.31 -7.66
C PHE A 59 -44.95 -27.14 -6.97
N ASN A 60 -45.18 -26.91 -5.67
CA ASN A 60 -44.54 -25.82 -4.93
C ASN A 60 -43.01 -25.91 -4.89
N PRO A 61 -42.41 -27.10 -4.70
CA PRO A 61 -40.97 -27.27 -4.80
C PRO A 61 -40.40 -26.81 -6.14
N ILE A 62 -41.07 -27.15 -7.24
CA ILE A 62 -40.62 -26.83 -8.60
C ILE A 62 -40.74 -25.32 -8.87
N ARG A 63 -41.83 -24.69 -8.44
CA ARG A 63 -42.07 -23.25 -8.61
C ARG A 63 -41.09 -22.41 -7.78
N ASN A 64 -40.81 -22.83 -6.54
CA ASN A 64 -39.79 -22.21 -5.71
C ASN A 64 -38.38 -22.37 -6.28
N TRP A 65 -38.07 -23.55 -6.82
CA TRP A 65 -36.80 -23.78 -7.51
C TRP A 65 -36.63 -22.88 -8.75
N ALA A 66 -37.67 -22.72 -9.56
CA ALA A 66 -37.66 -21.83 -10.73
C ALA A 66 -37.43 -20.36 -10.33
N ASN A 67 -38.12 -19.88 -9.28
CA ASN A 67 -37.90 -18.54 -8.72
C ASN A 67 -36.46 -18.34 -8.24
N GLU A 68 -35.89 -19.36 -7.59
CA GLU A 68 -34.50 -19.34 -7.14
C GLU A 68 -33.51 -19.28 -8.31
N LEU A 69 -33.78 -20.00 -9.39
CA LEU A 69 -32.97 -19.99 -10.61
C LEU A 69 -32.96 -18.60 -11.26
N HIS A 70 -34.12 -17.95 -11.34
CA HIS A 70 -34.21 -16.55 -11.80
C HIS A 70 -33.43 -15.58 -10.92
N ALA A 71 -33.48 -15.74 -9.60
CA ALA A 71 -32.70 -14.92 -8.66
C ALA A 71 -31.19 -15.14 -8.84
N LYS A 72 -30.76 -16.40 -9.02
CA LYS A 72 -29.36 -16.78 -9.26
C LYS A 72 -28.84 -16.17 -10.56
N ASP A 73 -29.59 -16.26 -11.64
CA ASP A 73 -29.17 -15.72 -12.94
C ASP A 73 -29.17 -14.20 -12.97
N THR A 74 -30.14 -13.54 -12.34
CA THR A 74 -30.13 -12.08 -12.14
C THR A 74 -28.88 -11.66 -11.36
N SER A 75 -28.53 -12.38 -10.29
CA SER A 75 -27.31 -12.11 -9.52
C SER A 75 -26.04 -12.25 -10.38
N LYS A 76 -25.95 -13.30 -11.22
CA LYS A 76 -24.83 -13.47 -12.15
C LYS A 76 -24.72 -12.33 -13.15
N LYS A 77 -25.84 -11.93 -13.77
CA LYS A 77 -25.89 -10.81 -14.73
C LYS A 77 -25.47 -9.48 -14.09
N VAL A 78 -25.96 -9.19 -12.88
CA VAL A 78 -25.55 -7.97 -12.15
C VAL A 78 -24.07 -8.01 -11.81
N ARG A 79 -23.53 -9.18 -11.40
CA ARG A 79 -22.11 -9.35 -11.13
C ARG A 79 -21.24 -9.17 -12.38
N SER A 80 -21.66 -9.70 -13.53
CA SER A 80 -20.93 -9.52 -14.79
C SER A 80 -20.97 -8.06 -15.25
N ILE A 81 -22.10 -7.36 -15.14
CA ILE A 81 -22.19 -5.92 -15.42
C ILE A 81 -21.24 -5.12 -14.54
N LYS A 82 -21.22 -5.39 -13.23
CA LYS A 82 -20.29 -4.72 -12.30
C LYS A 82 -18.83 -5.02 -12.62
N LYS A 83 -18.53 -6.25 -13.07
CA LYS A 83 -17.18 -6.62 -13.52
C LYS A 83 -16.78 -5.83 -14.77
N MET A 84 -17.63 -5.79 -15.79
CA MET A 84 -17.39 -5.01 -17.01
C MET A 84 -17.21 -3.51 -16.72
N GLN A 85 -18.02 -2.94 -15.82
CA GLN A 85 -17.85 -1.56 -15.37
C GLN A 85 -16.52 -1.35 -14.65
N ALA A 86 -16.10 -2.30 -13.79
CA ALA A 86 -14.81 -2.24 -13.12
C ALA A 86 -13.63 -2.32 -14.10
N GLU A 87 -13.70 -3.17 -15.13
CA GLU A 87 -12.70 -3.30 -16.20
C GLU A 87 -12.56 -2.02 -17.03
N ARG A 88 -13.66 -1.28 -17.23
CA ARG A 88 -13.66 0.05 -17.86
C ARG A 88 -13.13 1.17 -16.95
N GLY A 89 -12.81 0.87 -15.69
CA GLY A 89 -12.38 1.86 -14.70
C GLY A 89 -13.52 2.71 -14.13
N GLU A 90 -14.78 2.37 -14.43
CA GLU A 90 -15.95 3.07 -13.88
C GLU A 90 -16.06 2.82 -12.38
N ARG A 91 -16.44 3.88 -11.65
CA ARG A 91 -16.59 3.79 -10.20
C ARG A 91 -17.89 3.09 -9.83
N LEU A 92 -17.79 2.00 -9.08
CA LEU A 92 -18.95 1.22 -8.62
C LEU A 92 -19.63 1.80 -7.36
N GLY A 93 -18.92 2.61 -6.57
CA GLY A 93 -19.44 3.20 -5.35
C GLY A 93 -20.33 4.42 -5.61
N SER A 94 -21.34 4.66 -4.77
CA SER A 94 -22.20 5.85 -4.87
C SER A 94 -21.50 7.11 -4.37
N LYS A 95 -20.85 7.05 -3.20
CA LYS A 95 -20.15 8.17 -2.54
C LYS A 95 -18.70 8.30 -3.03
N PRO A 96 -18.24 9.48 -3.51
CA PRO A 96 -16.84 9.68 -3.88
C PRO A 96 -15.91 9.65 -2.65
N PRO A 97 -14.62 9.32 -2.82
CA PRO A 97 -13.63 9.50 -1.76
C PRO A 97 -13.57 10.95 -1.28
N TYR A 98 -13.19 11.17 -0.02
CA TYR A 98 -12.98 12.52 0.52
C TYR A 98 -11.90 13.26 -0.30
N GLY A 99 -12.02 14.57 -0.52
CA GLY A 99 -11.15 15.31 -1.46
C GLY A 99 -11.65 15.34 -2.90
N TYR A 100 -12.67 14.54 -3.23
CA TYR A 100 -13.29 14.49 -4.55
C TYR A 100 -14.80 14.72 -4.46
N ARG A 101 -15.35 15.35 -5.50
CA ARG A 101 -16.79 15.47 -5.74
C ARG A 101 -17.15 14.82 -7.07
N LYS A 102 -18.43 14.48 -7.25
CA LYS A 102 -18.91 14.06 -8.57
C LYS A 102 -18.91 15.28 -9.50
N LYS A 103 -18.61 15.05 -10.78
CA LYS A 103 -18.74 16.09 -11.83
C LYS A 103 -20.18 16.58 -11.94
N ASP A 104 -21.11 15.62 -12.06
CA ASP A 104 -22.56 15.83 -12.10
C ASP A 104 -23.26 14.84 -11.17
N ALA A 105 -24.48 15.16 -10.72
CA ALA A 105 -25.25 14.29 -9.82
C ALA A 105 -25.43 12.85 -10.36
N GLN A 106 -25.56 12.73 -11.69
CA GLN A 106 -25.73 11.46 -12.39
C GLN A 106 -24.41 10.88 -12.94
N SER A 107 -23.34 11.67 -13.02
CA SER A 107 -22.06 11.20 -13.55
C SER A 107 -21.32 10.31 -12.53
N LYS A 108 -20.62 9.29 -13.04
CA LYS A 108 -19.72 8.44 -12.26
C LYS A 108 -18.31 9.02 -12.16
N GLU A 109 -18.01 10.04 -12.96
CA GLU A 109 -16.72 10.76 -12.96
C GLU A 109 -16.57 11.62 -11.70
N ILE A 110 -15.33 11.67 -11.20
CA ILE A 110 -14.98 12.45 -10.01
C ILE A 110 -13.93 13.50 -10.36
N ILE A 111 -14.08 14.68 -9.75
CA ILE A 111 -13.19 15.83 -9.91
C ILE A 111 -12.72 16.25 -8.51
N PRO A 112 -11.48 16.72 -8.35
CA PRO A 112 -11.02 17.36 -7.11
C PRO A 112 -12.03 18.38 -6.58
N ASP A 113 -12.33 18.28 -5.29
CA ASP A 113 -13.18 19.24 -4.61
C ASP A 113 -12.33 20.38 -4.03
N GLU A 114 -12.62 21.63 -4.38
CA GLU A 114 -11.78 22.78 -4.04
C GLU A 114 -11.62 22.97 -2.52
N ALA A 115 -12.64 22.63 -1.74
CA ALA A 115 -12.60 22.78 -0.29
C ALA A 115 -11.85 21.63 0.41
N THR A 116 -11.99 20.39 -0.08
CA THR A 116 -11.48 19.20 0.62
C THR A 116 -10.19 18.62 0.03
N ALA A 117 -9.90 18.88 -1.24
CA ALA A 117 -8.66 18.44 -1.89
C ALA A 117 -7.39 18.96 -1.18
N PRO A 118 -7.29 20.25 -0.80
CA PRO A 118 -6.11 20.76 -0.08
C PRO A 118 -5.89 20.07 1.26
N VAL A 119 -6.98 19.67 1.95
CA VAL A 119 -6.90 18.93 3.22
C VAL A 119 -6.27 17.55 3.00
N VAL A 120 -6.62 16.86 1.92
CA VAL A 120 -6.02 15.56 1.59
C VAL A 120 -4.53 15.72 1.29
N CYS A 121 -4.14 16.66 0.43
CA CYS A 121 -2.73 16.92 0.12
C CYS A 121 -1.92 17.20 1.40
N ARG A 122 -2.48 18.04 2.27
CA ARG A 122 -1.89 18.36 3.57
C ARG A 122 -1.76 17.15 4.50
N ILE A 123 -2.73 16.24 4.52
CA ILE A 123 -2.64 14.98 5.28
C ILE A 123 -1.45 14.14 4.79
N PHE A 124 -1.24 14.05 3.48
CA PHE A 124 -0.10 13.33 2.90
C PHE A 124 1.24 14.02 3.24
N GLU A 125 1.32 15.35 3.09
CA GLU A 125 2.51 16.15 3.44
C GLU A 125 2.88 16.01 4.93
N LEU A 126 1.90 16.13 5.83
CA LEU A 126 2.10 15.95 7.27
C LEU A 126 2.59 14.54 7.61
N CYS A 127 2.09 13.53 6.90
CA CYS A 127 2.55 12.16 7.07
C CYS A 127 3.97 11.96 6.53
N ALA A 128 4.29 12.54 5.37
CA ALA A 128 5.63 12.52 4.78
C ALA A 128 6.66 13.28 5.65
N ALA A 129 6.23 14.33 6.35
CA ALA A 129 6.99 15.01 7.40
C ALA A 129 7.16 14.15 8.69
N GLY A 130 6.63 12.93 8.69
CA GLY A 130 6.81 11.96 9.76
C GLY A 130 5.72 12.00 10.84
N LYS A 131 4.66 12.80 10.73
CA LYS A 131 3.59 12.85 11.74
C LYS A 131 2.69 11.61 11.64
N GLY A 132 2.27 11.08 12.80
CA GLY A 132 1.43 9.87 12.86
C GLY A 132 -0.04 10.16 12.62
N PRO A 133 -0.87 9.17 12.25
CA PRO A 133 -2.31 9.38 12.06
C PRO A 133 -2.97 10.10 13.25
N ASN A 134 -2.66 9.71 14.49
CA ASN A 134 -3.20 10.36 15.69
C ASN A 134 -2.64 11.77 15.97
N GLN A 135 -1.45 12.09 15.49
CA GLN A 135 -0.91 13.45 15.57
C GLN A 135 -1.59 14.34 14.52
N ILE A 136 -1.77 13.80 13.31
CA ILE A 136 -2.50 14.46 12.23
C ILE A 136 -3.94 14.74 12.68
N THR A 137 -4.65 13.78 13.29
CA THR A 137 -6.01 14.05 13.80
C THR A 137 -6.05 15.18 14.80
N ARG A 138 -5.10 15.26 15.74
CA ARG A 138 -5.03 16.36 16.71
C ARG A 138 -4.79 17.72 16.04
N ILE A 139 -3.97 17.76 15.00
CA ILE A 139 -3.71 18.97 14.22
C ILE A 139 -5.00 19.39 13.50
N LEU A 140 -5.63 18.48 12.76
CA LEU A 140 -6.87 18.74 12.03
C LEU A 140 -8.02 19.18 12.96
N THR A 141 -8.13 18.55 14.13
CA THR A 141 -9.14 18.91 15.14
C THR A 141 -8.87 20.29 15.76
N ARG A 142 -7.60 20.63 16.03
CA ARG A 142 -7.22 21.96 16.54
C ARG A 142 -7.53 23.06 15.54
N GLU A 143 -7.33 22.78 14.27
CA GLU A 143 -7.60 23.68 13.15
C GLU A 143 -9.09 23.72 12.77
N GLN A 144 -9.95 23.01 13.50
CA GLN A 144 -11.40 22.94 13.25
C GLN A 144 -11.73 22.52 11.81
N ILE A 145 -10.98 21.55 11.27
CA ILE A 145 -11.28 20.97 9.95
C ILE A 145 -12.39 19.92 10.12
N LEU A 146 -13.47 20.06 9.36
CA LEU A 146 -14.59 19.14 9.38
C LEU A 146 -14.17 17.72 8.98
N ASN A 147 -14.65 16.73 9.72
CA ASN A 147 -14.35 15.35 9.38
C ASN A 147 -15.07 14.92 8.08
N PRO A 148 -14.61 13.86 7.39
CA PRO A 148 -15.17 13.46 6.09
C PRO A 148 -16.67 13.10 6.11
N THR A 149 -17.18 12.66 7.26
CA THR A 149 -18.58 12.27 7.42
C THR A 149 -19.47 13.51 7.52
N ASN A 150 -19.08 14.47 8.35
CA ASN A 150 -19.79 15.72 8.57
C ASN A 150 -19.69 16.66 7.36
N GLN A 151 -18.52 16.72 6.70
CA GLN A 151 -18.36 17.46 5.44
C GLN A 151 -19.33 16.95 4.37
N TYR A 152 -19.45 15.62 4.23
CA TYR A 152 -20.37 15.03 3.27
C TYR A 152 -21.84 15.29 3.65
N TYR A 153 -22.18 15.22 4.93
CA TYR A 153 -23.51 15.53 5.43
C TYR A 153 -23.89 16.98 5.15
N GLN A 154 -22.99 17.94 5.40
CA GLN A 154 -23.23 19.35 5.12
C GLN A 154 -23.41 19.63 3.61
N ALA A 155 -22.67 18.93 2.75
CA ALA A 155 -22.75 19.13 1.30
C ALA A 155 -23.98 18.45 0.65
N THR A 156 -24.44 17.31 1.17
CA THR A 156 -25.47 16.47 0.51
C THR A 156 -26.75 16.28 1.31
N GLY A 157 -26.79 16.71 2.57
CA GLY A 157 -27.89 16.44 3.50
C GLY A 157 -28.07 14.97 3.87
N THR A 158 -27.24 14.06 3.36
CA THR A 158 -27.43 12.61 3.51
C THR A 158 -26.64 12.08 4.70
N ALA A 159 -27.33 11.51 5.69
CA ALA A 159 -26.69 10.90 6.86
C ALA A 159 -25.84 9.68 6.46
N CYS A 160 -24.64 9.60 7.02
CA CYS A 160 -23.73 8.48 6.86
C CYS A 160 -23.69 7.63 8.14
N ASN A 161 -23.28 6.36 8.04
CA ASN A 161 -23.05 5.53 9.21
C ASN A 161 -22.02 6.19 10.15
N HIS A 162 -22.31 6.19 11.45
CA HIS A 162 -21.51 6.86 12.49
C HIS A 162 -21.39 8.38 12.31
N LEU A 163 -22.41 9.05 11.75
CA LEU A 163 -22.52 10.51 11.78
C LEU A 163 -22.67 10.98 13.23
N ASP A 164 -21.73 11.81 13.66
CA ASP A 164 -21.78 12.51 14.94
C ASP A 164 -21.71 14.02 14.67
N THR A 165 -22.87 14.67 14.79
CA THR A 165 -23.04 16.11 14.60
C THR A 165 -22.68 16.91 15.86
N THR A 166 -22.51 16.25 17.02
CA THR A 166 -22.14 16.92 18.28
C THR A 166 -20.65 17.27 18.30
N ARG A 167 -19.81 16.50 17.59
CA ARG A 167 -18.36 16.70 17.50
C ARG A 167 -17.88 16.72 16.05
N PRO A 168 -18.22 17.76 15.27
CA PRO A 168 -18.03 17.76 13.83
C PRO A 168 -16.55 17.75 13.38
N TYR A 169 -15.65 18.25 14.24
CA TYR A 169 -14.21 18.36 14.01
C TYR A 169 -13.40 17.19 14.61
N SER A 170 -14.07 16.19 15.18
CA SER A 170 -13.39 15.03 15.76
C SER A 170 -12.96 14.07 14.65
N TRP A 171 -11.64 13.98 14.43
CA TRP A 171 -11.05 13.05 13.46
C TRP A 171 -10.61 11.74 14.15
N CYS A 172 -10.97 10.61 13.54
CA CYS A 172 -10.49 9.29 13.98
C CYS A 172 -9.17 8.92 13.27
N GLY A 173 -8.20 8.39 14.01
CA GLY A 173 -6.91 7.95 13.46
C GLY A 173 -7.07 6.87 12.38
N LYS A 174 -8.10 6.03 12.48
CA LYS A 174 -8.45 5.03 11.45
C LYS A 174 -8.89 5.69 10.14
N THR A 175 -9.63 6.80 10.21
CA THR A 175 -10.05 7.55 9.02
C THR A 175 -8.84 8.12 8.28
N VAL A 176 -7.89 8.73 9.00
CA VAL A 176 -6.64 9.23 8.41
C VAL A 176 -5.80 8.09 7.83
N ALA A 177 -5.69 6.96 8.54
CA ALA A 177 -4.98 5.79 8.01
C ALA A 177 -5.60 5.26 6.71
N ASN A 178 -6.93 5.15 6.65
CA ASN A 178 -7.64 4.73 5.44
C ASN A 178 -7.44 5.70 4.26
N ILE A 179 -7.35 7.01 4.54
CA ILE A 179 -7.04 8.02 3.52
C ILE A 179 -5.63 7.78 2.96
N LEU A 180 -4.64 7.60 3.84
CA LEU A 180 -3.25 7.38 3.44
C LEU A 180 -3.04 6.05 2.68
N GLU A 181 -3.90 5.05 2.83
CA GLU A 181 -3.85 3.76 2.10
C GLU A 181 -4.57 3.79 0.74
N ASN A 182 -5.39 4.81 0.49
CA ASN A 182 -6.30 4.76 -0.64
C ASN A 182 -5.59 5.16 -1.95
N ILE A 183 -5.43 4.20 -2.85
CA ILE A 183 -4.83 4.37 -4.18
C ILE A 183 -5.64 5.33 -5.07
N ALA A 184 -6.90 5.63 -4.71
CA ALA A 184 -7.69 6.65 -5.41
C ALA A 184 -6.98 8.01 -5.50
N TYR A 185 -6.20 8.39 -4.49
CA TYR A 185 -5.49 9.68 -4.50
C TYR A 185 -4.36 9.78 -5.55
N LEU A 186 -3.92 8.66 -6.11
CA LEU A 186 -3.01 8.56 -7.27
C LEU A 186 -3.77 8.63 -8.61
N GLY A 187 -5.08 8.85 -8.59
CA GLY A 187 -5.91 8.85 -9.81
C GLY A 187 -6.21 7.44 -10.33
N HIS A 188 -6.14 6.40 -9.50
CA HIS A 188 -6.39 5.02 -9.90
C HIS A 188 -7.70 4.48 -9.28
N THR A 189 -8.45 3.67 -10.03
CA THR A 189 -9.65 3.00 -9.52
C THR A 189 -9.32 1.55 -9.17
N LEU A 190 -9.41 1.21 -7.88
CA LEU A 190 -9.33 -0.18 -7.41
C LEU A 190 -10.73 -0.71 -7.09
N SER A 191 -11.21 -1.62 -7.93
CA SER A 191 -12.56 -2.19 -7.87
C SER A 191 -12.55 -3.65 -7.38
N MET A 192 -13.74 -4.16 -7.02
CA MET A 192 -13.96 -5.56 -6.64
C MET A 192 -13.21 -6.05 -5.37
N LYS A 193 -12.88 -5.16 -4.42
CA LYS A 193 -12.23 -5.55 -3.15
C LYS A 193 -13.00 -6.56 -2.31
N HIS A 194 -14.33 -6.54 -2.38
CA HIS A 194 -15.21 -7.41 -1.63
C HIS A 194 -16.20 -8.11 -2.55
N THR A 195 -16.61 -9.31 -2.17
CA THR A 195 -17.70 -10.05 -2.79
C THR A 195 -18.57 -10.68 -1.72
N THR A 196 -19.81 -11.03 -2.05
CA THR A 196 -20.61 -11.87 -1.15
C THR A 196 -20.30 -13.33 -1.43
N LEU A 197 -20.29 -14.15 -0.37
CA LEU A 197 -19.97 -15.58 -0.45
C LEU A 197 -20.85 -16.31 -1.47
N SER A 198 -22.14 -15.99 -1.49
CA SER A 198 -23.07 -16.46 -2.52
C SER A 198 -24.14 -15.39 -2.80
N TYR A 199 -25.08 -15.67 -3.69
CA TYR A 199 -26.25 -14.81 -3.87
C TYR A 199 -27.21 -14.92 -2.68
N LYS A 200 -27.21 -16.07 -1.99
CA LYS A 200 -28.00 -16.32 -0.77
C LYS A 200 -27.36 -15.71 0.47
N ASN A 201 -26.05 -15.88 0.61
CA ASN A 201 -25.31 -15.42 1.78
C ASN A 201 -24.72 -14.03 1.52
N LYS A 202 -25.29 -13.02 2.20
CA LYS A 202 -24.87 -11.61 2.12
C LYS A 202 -23.59 -11.30 2.91
N LYS A 203 -22.98 -12.29 3.59
CA LYS A 203 -21.68 -12.15 4.26
C LYS A 203 -20.64 -11.71 3.24
N GLN A 204 -20.03 -10.55 3.50
CA GLN A 204 -19.00 -10.00 2.65
C GLN A 204 -17.65 -10.65 2.98
N ILE A 205 -16.97 -11.12 1.95
CA ILE A 205 -15.61 -11.63 2.01
C ILE A 205 -14.70 -10.73 1.20
N ARG A 206 -13.45 -10.56 1.63
CA ARG A 206 -12.43 -9.81 0.90
C ARG A 206 -11.88 -10.69 -0.22
N ARG A 207 -11.76 -10.14 -1.43
CA ARG A 207 -11.17 -10.85 -2.58
C ARG A 207 -9.64 -10.86 -2.51
N PRO A 208 -8.97 -11.92 -2.98
CA PRO A 208 -7.52 -11.92 -3.16
C PRO A 208 -7.11 -10.81 -4.13
N GLU A 209 -5.88 -10.32 -4.02
CA GLU A 209 -5.38 -9.19 -4.82
C GLU A 209 -5.36 -9.50 -6.33
N SER A 210 -5.14 -10.76 -6.71
CA SER A 210 -5.18 -11.23 -8.10
C SER A 210 -6.56 -11.11 -8.78
N GLU A 211 -7.64 -11.10 -7.99
CA GLU A 211 -9.01 -10.91 -8.51
C GLU A 211 -9.48 -9.46 -8.48
N GLN A 212 -8.68 -8.55 -7.90
CA GLN A 212 -9.02 -7.14 -7.85
C GLN A 212 -8.63 -6.48 -9.16
N ILE A 213 -9.49 -5.58 -9.64
CA ILE A 213 -9.28 -4.90 -10.91
C ILE A 213 -8.76 -3.50 -10.59
N LEU A 214 -7.50 -3.26 -10.93
CA LEU A 214 -6.84 -1.95 -10.84
C LEU A 214 -6.79 -1.32 -12.22
N VAL A 215 -7.53 -0.22 -12.40
CA VAL A 215 -7.43 0.61 -13.61
C VAL A 215 -6.70 1.90 -13.26
N LYS A 216 -5.59 2.15 -13.96
CA LYS A 216 -4.74 3.33 -13.74
C LYS A 216 -5.31 4.56 -14.45
N ASN A 217 -4.99 5.74 -13.93
CA ASN A 217 -5.28 7.06 -14.52
C ASN A 217 -6.76 7.28 -14.91
N THR A 218 -7.69 6.96 -14.02
CA THR A 218 -9.13 7.13 -14.25
C THR A 218 -9.63 8.54 -13.93
N HIS A 219 -8.92 9.29 -13.10
CA HIS A 219 -9.29 10.64 -12.67
C HIS A 219 -8.06 11.44 -12.24
N ALA A 220 -8.24 12.75 -12.01
CA ALA A 220 -7.13 13.63 -11.66
C ALA A 220 -6.50 13.23 -10.31
N PRO A 221 -5.18 12.96 -10.25
CA PRO A 221 -4.51 12.64 -9.00
C PRO A 221 -4.45 13.86 -8.08
N LEU A 222 -4.62 13.65 -6.77
CA LEU A 222 -4.36 14.68 -5.75
C LEU A 222 -2.92 14.60 -5.22
N VAL A 223 -2.31 13.43 -5.30
CA VAL A 223 -1.01 13.12 -4.71
C VAL A 223 -0.11 12.54 -5.80
N SER A 224 1.16 12.95 -5.81
CA SER A 224 2.15 12.36 -6.72
C SER A 224 2.51 10.93 -6.30
N GLN A 225 2.92 10.12 -7.28
CA GLN A 225 3.41 8.75 -7.01
C GLN A 225 4.54 8.75 -5.96
N GLU A 226 5.45 9.71 -6.07
CA GLU A 226 6.59 9.86 -5.15
C GLU A 226 6.16 10.16 -3.70
N LEU A 227 5.23 11.11 -3.51
CA LEU A 227 4.73 11.45 -2.19
C LEU A 227 3.99 10.27 -1.54
N TRP A 228 3.23 9.52 -2.35
CA TRP A 228 2.54 8.32 -1.87
C TRP A 228 3.53 7.23 -1.43
N GLU A 229 4.59 6.98 -2.20
CA GLU A 229 5.62 6.00 -1.85
C GLU A 229 6.35 6.36 -0.57
N ILE A 230 6.74 7.64 -0.41
CA ILE A 230 7.34 8.16 0.84
C ILE A 230 6.39 7.90 2.03
N VAL A 231 5.10 8.16 1.87
CA VAL A 231 4.09 7.94 2.92
C VAL A 231 3.95 6.45 3.27
N GLN A 232 3.91 5.55 2.29
CA GLN A 232 3.83 4.12 2.57
C GLN A 232 5.07 3.63 3.32
N GLU A 233 6.25 4.06 2.90
CA GLU A 233 7.51 3.72 3.57
C GLU A 233 7.55 4.24 5.01
N VAL A 234 7.17 5.52 5.24
CA VAL A 234 7.06 6.10 6.60
C VAL A 234 6.16 5.24 7.49
N ARG A 235 5.06 4.71 6.93
CA ARG A 235 4.09 3.92 7.68
C ARG A 235 4.55 2.49 7.95
N GLN A 236 5.23 1.86 7.01
CA GLN A 236 5.82 0.52 7.20
C GLN A 236 6.89 0.53 8.30
N HIS A 237 7.72 1.57 8.34
CA HIS A 237 8.83 1.67 9.28
C HIS A 237 8.47 2.33 10.62
N LYS A 238 7.20 2.70 10.84
CA LYS A 238 6.79 3.39 12.06
C LYS A 238 6.59 2.43 13.22
N ARG A 239 7.44 2.56 14.24
CA ARG A 239 7.22 2.00 15.57
C ARG A 239 6.61 3.05 16.48
N ARG A 240 5.85 2.61 17.50
CA ARG A 240 5.21 3.50 18.49
C ARG A 240 6.25 4.53 19.00
N PRO A 241 6.04 5.84 18.79
CA PRO A 241 6.92 6.83 19.40
C PRO A 241 6.81 6.70 20.92
N PRO A 242 7.93 6.86 21.66
CA PRO A 242 7.89 6.89 23.12
C PRO A 242 6.99 8.03 23.63
N LYS A 243 6.46 7.85 24.85
CA LYS A 243 5.38 8.65 25.46
C LYS A 243 5.65 10.16 25.57
N TYR A 244 6.90 10.60 25.43
CA TYR A 244 7.40 11.96 25.70
C TYR A 244 7.90 12.69 24.44
N MET A 245 7.26 12.47 23.29
CA MET A 245 7.75 12.94 21.99
C MET A 245 6.76 13.91 21.32
N GLU A 246 7.17 15.17 21.15
CA GLU A 246 6.41 16.18 20.40
C GLU A 246 6.64 16.12 18.87
N GLY A 247 7.71 15.45 18.40
CA GLY A 247 8.04 15.38 16.97
C GLY A 247 8.70 14.07 16.54
N PRO A 248 8.42 13.57 15.33
CA PRO A 248 9.10 12.41 14.76
C PRO A 248 10.59 12.69 14.55
N ASN A 249 11.43 11.66 14.76
CA ASN A 249 12.86 11.74 14.44
C ASN A 249 13.06 11.80 12.91
N LEU A 250 13.86 12.77 12.47
CA LEU A 250 14.25 13.01 11.08
C LEU A 250 14.78 11.73 10.40
N PHE A 251 15.61 10.95 11.11
CA PHE A 251 16.25 9.74 10.57
C PHE A 251 15.52 8.43 10.93
N SER A 252 14.25 8.51 11.35
CA SER A 252 13.49 7.33 11.78
C SER A 252 13.37 6.28 10.67
N GLY A 253 13.98 5.10 10.87
CA GLY A 253 13.93 3.98 9.93
C GLY A 253 15.00 4.02 8.82
N LEU A 254 15.85 5.06 8.79
CA LEU A 254 16.90 5.19 7.78
C LEU A 254 18.28 4.73 8.28
N VAL A 255 18.48 4.61 9.60
CA VAL A 255 19.81 4.42 10.19
C VAL A 255 20.04 2.97 10.62
N TYR A 256 21.10 2.35 10.09
CA TYR A 256 21.47 0.94 10.27
C TYR A 256 22.90 0.79 10.78
N CYS A 257 23.15 -0.30 11.49
CA CYS A 257 24.49 -0.69 11.93
C CYS A 257 25.16 -1.47 10.80
N SER A 258 26.40 -1.12 10.45
CA SER A 258 27.17 -1.84 9.42
C SER A 258 27.39 -3.30 9.77
N ASP A 259 27.61 -3.60 11.05
CA ASP A 259 28.07 -4.92 11.48
C ASP A 259 26.90 -5.90 11.67
N CYS A 260 25.84 -5.45 12.35
CA CYS A 260 24.71 -6.33 12.64
C CYS A 260 23.53 -6.16 11.67
N GLY A 261 23.60 -5.20 10.73
CA GLY A 261 22.55 -4.91 9.75
C GLY A 261 21.19 -4.48 10.32
N LYS A 262 21.11 -4.20 11.64
CA LYS A 262 19.86 -3.78 12.31
C LYS A 262 19.83 -2.28 12.51
N TYR A 263 18.63 -1.74 12.69
CA TYR A 263 18.40 -0.31 12.89
C TYR A 263 19.07 0.20 14.19
N LEU A 264 19.50 1.44 14.16
CA LEU A 264 19.85 2.19 15.37
C LEU A 264 18.59 2.83 15.96
N VAL A 265 18.55 2.90 17.30
CA VAL A 265 17.49 3.55 18.07
C VAL A 265 18.01 4.88 18.56
N LEU A 266 17.21 5.92 18.40
CA LEU A 266 17.50 7.21 18.98
C LEU A 266 17.24 7.17 20.50
N CYS A 267 18.26 7.50 21.27
CA CYS A 267 18.19 7.64 22.72
C CYS A 267 18.00 9.11 23.07
N ARG A 268 16.83 9.44 23.64
CA ARG A 268 16.52 10.74 24.24
C ARG A 268 16.08 10.52 25.68
N THR A 269 16.51 11.39 26.58
CA THR A 269 16.06 11.42 27.97
C THR A 269 15.67 12.84 28.35
N GLU A 270 14.74 13.00 29.28
CA GLU A 270 14.26 14.32 29.75
C GLU A 270 15.40 15.23 30.27
N LYS A 271 16.46 14.63 30.82
CA LYS A 271 17.65 15.33 31.30
C LYS A 271 18.65 15.71 30.20
N MET A 272 18.46 15.26 28.96
CA MET A 272 19.36 15.54 27.84
C MET A 272 18.86 16.73 27.04
N ARG A 273 19.78 17.65 26.76
CA ARG A 273 19.59 18.72 25.77
C ARG A 273 19.60 18.13 24.36
N GLU A 274 19.01 18.84 23.39
CA GLU A 274 18.86 18.35 22.01
C GLU A 274 20.20 18.03 21.32
N ASP A 275 21.26 18.77 21.67
CA ASP A 275 22.63 18.56 21.19
C ASP A 275 23.28 17.26 21.70
N GLN A 276 22.69 16.63 22.72
CA GLN A 276 23.20 15.41 23.34
C GLN A 276 22.47 14.15 22.85
N TYR A 277 21.46 14.28 21.99
CA TYR A 277 20.76 13.13 21.44
C TYR A 277 21.69 12.29 20.58
N TYR A 278 21.58 10.97 20.70
CA TYR A 278 22.43 10.05 19.97
C TYR A 278 21.67 8.79 19.55
N PHE A 279 22.11 8.20 18.45
CA PHE A 279 21.68 6.91 17.97
C PHE A 279 22.56 5.82 18.57
N ARG A 280 21.95 4.70 18.96
CA ARG A 280 22.64 3.51 19.49
C ARG A 280 22.14 2.27 18.76
N CYS A 281 23.03 1.32 18.45
CA CYS A 281 22.62 0.03 17.89
C CYS A 281 21.58 -0.69 18.76
N SER A 282 20.46 -1.09 18.14
CA SER A 282 19.36 -1.78 18.83
C SER A 282 19.74 -3.17 19.33
N THR A 283 20.56 -3.90 18.57
CA THR A 283 21.06 -5.23 18.95
C THR A 283 21.95 -5.12 20.18
N TYR A 284 22.92 -4.20 20.16
CA TYR A 284 23.79 -3.94 21.30
C TYR A 284 23.00 -3.52 22.54
N GLY A 285 22.05 -2.60 22.39
CA GLY A 285 21.25 -2.11 23.51
C GLY A 285 20.37 -3.17 24.18
N LYS A 286 20.00 -4.24 23.47
CA LYS A 286 19.13 -5.31 23.99
C LYS A 286 19.87 -6.58 24.40
N ARG A 287 20.90 -6.97 23.65
CA ARG A 287 21.61 -8.26 23.80
C ARG A 287 23.05 -8.09 24.29
N GLY A 288 23.54 -6.85 24.46
CA GLY A 288 24.88 -6.58 24.98
C GLY A 288 25.99 -6.83 23.96
N LYS A 289 27.23 -6.94 24.48
CA LYS A 289 28.49 -7.01 23.72
C LYS A 289 28.62 -8.29 22.89
N ASP A 290 27.98 -9.38 23.31
CA ASP A 290 28.10 -10.68 22.63
C ASP A 290 27.40 -10.72 21.26
N ALA A 291 26.51 -9.76 21.00
CA ALA A 291 25.72 -9.71 19.78
C ALA A 291 26.11 -8.56 18.82
N CYS A 292 26.77 -7.51 19.32
CA CYS A 292 27.23 -6.36 18.52
C CYS A 292 28.18 -5.47 19.35
N THR A 293 28.93 -4.57 18.71
CA THR A 293 29.77 -3.56 19.36
C THR A 293 29.00 -2.24 19.56
N PRO A 294 29.46 -1.32 20.46
CA PRO A 294 28.76 -0.08 20.77
C PRO A 294 28.82 0.94 19.63
N HIS A 295 28.05 0.70 18.57
CA HIS A 295 27.81 1.66 17.50
C HIS A 295 26.93 2.79 18.02
N GLN A 296 27.51 3.99 18.06
CA GLN A 296 26.82 5.20 18.49
C GLN A 296 27.27 6.42 17.68
N ILE A 297 26.34 7.31 17.37
CA ILE A 297 26.61 8.60 16.71
C ILE A 297 25.65 9.65 17.26
N ARG A 298 26.09 10.91 17.40
CA ARG A 298 25.19 11.99 17.83
C ARG A 298 24.26 12.40 16.69
N GLU A 299 23.06 12.84 17.04
CA GLU A 299 22.07 13.32 16.08
C GLU A 299 22.57 14.56 15.33
N VAL A 300 23.24 15.49 16.02
CA VAL A 300 23.82 16.70 15.42
C VAL A 300 24.92 16.36 14.42
N ASP A 301 25.85 15.47 14.79
CA ASP A 301 26.95 15.05 13.92
C ASP A 301 26.41 14.35 12.66
N LEU A 302 25.44 13.46 12.83
CA LEU A 302 24.79 12.77 11.71
C LEU A 302 24.03 13.76 10.80
N LYS A 303 23.35 14.75 11.37
CA LYS A 303 22.66 15.80 10.61
C LYS A 303 23.64 16.62 9.76
N ALA A 304 24.78 16.99 10.32
CA ALA A 304 25.81 17.74 9.61
C ALA A 304 26.44 16.92 8.46
N ILE A 305 26.81 15.66 8.73
CA ILE A 305 27.40 14.76 7.73
C ILE A 305 26.46 14.55 6.55
N VAL A 306 25.18 14.26 6.83
CA VAL A 306 24.20 13.98 5.78
C VAL A 306 23.87 15.23 4.97
N LEU A 307 23.80 16.41 5.62
CA LEU A 307 23.56 17.67 4.91
C LEU A 307 24.72 18.03 3.97
N ASP A 308 25.96 17.88 4.44
CA ASP A 308 27.15 18.15 3.63
C ASP A 308 27.26 17.19 2.44
N ASP A 309 27.05 15.89 2.67
CA ASP A 309 27.09 14.89 1.60
C ASP A 309 25.97 15.13 0.56
N LEU A 310 24.74 15.41 1.00
CA LEU A 310 23.64 15.74 0.09
C LEU A 310 23.95 16.99 -0.75
N ARG A 311 24.48 18.05 -0.15
CA ARG A 311 24.87 19.27 -0.88
C ARG A 311 25.95 18.96 -1.91
N ARG A 312 26.94 18.17 -1.54
CA ARG A 312 28.05 17.78 -2.43
C ARG A 312 27.56 16.96 -3.62
N VAL A 313 26.76 15.93 -3.36
CA VAL A 313 26.24 15.02 -4.39
C VAL A 313 25.26 15.74 -5.31
N THR A 314 24.34 16.54 -4.78
CA THR A 314 23.40 17.33 -5.59
C THR A 314 24.10 18.40 -6.41
N HIS A 315 25.12 19.07 -5.86
CA HIS A 315 25.95 20.02 -6.60
C HIS A 315 26.72 19.35 -7.73
N PHE A 316 27.33 18.20 -7.48
CA PHE A 316 28.08 17.45 -8.49
C PHE A 316 27.18 16.93 -9.61
N ALA A 317 25.99 16.43 -9.25
CA ALA A 317 24.97 16.01 -10.21
C ALA A 317 24.50 17.18 -11.11
N ARG A 318 24.33 18.39 -10.56
CA ARG A 318 23.89 19.59 -11.31
C ARG A 318 24.96 20.20 -12.19
N MET A 319 26.18 20.38 -11.68
CA MET A 319 27.22 21.12 -12.38
C MET A 319 27.92 20.30 -13.47
N LYS A 320 27.98 18.97 -13.28
CA LYS A 320 28.72 18.08 -14.18
C LYS A 320 27.93 16.80 -14.48
N GLU A 321 26.71 16.95 -15.00
CA GLU A 321 25.77 15.85 -15.30
C GLU A 321 26.43 14.67 -16.04
N ARG A 322 27.18 14.94 -17.12
CA ARG A 322 27.84 13.88 -17.90
C ARG A 322 28.92 13.15 -17.11
N GLN A 323 29.76 13.88 -16.37
CA GLN A 323 30.81 13.28 -15.56
C GLN A 323 30.25 12.55 -14.34
N PHE A 324 29.13 13.03 -13.78
CA PHE A 324 28.41 12.35 -12.71
C PHE A 324 27.80 11.05 -13.22
N ALA A 325 27.10 11.09 -14.36
CA ALA A 325 26.53 9.90 -14.98
C ALA A 325 27.61 8.88 -15.35
N GLU A 326 28.74 9.32 -15.91
CA GLU A 326 29.88 8.45 -16.18
C GLU A 326 30.51 7.89 -14.90
N TYR A 327 30.70 8.71 -13.86
CA TYR A 327 31.26 8.28 -12.59
C TYR A 327 30.37 7.22 -11.92
N ILE A 328 29.05 7.44 -11.86
CA ILE A 328 28.11 6.45 -11.33
C ILE A 328 28.07 5.21 -12.23
N ASN A 329 28.06 5.36 -13.56
CA ASN A 329 28.06 4.23 -14.49
C ASN A 329 29.34 3.39 -14.44
N GLN A 330 30.49 4.01 -14.15
CA GLN A 330 31.77 3.33 -13.95
C GLN A 330 31.83 2.64 -12.59
N LYS A 331 31.23 3.25 -11.55
CA LYS A 331 31.21 2.72 -10.18
C LYS A 331 30.13 1.67 -9.93
N ASN A 332 29.03 1.71 -10.68
CA ASN A 332 28.04 0.63 -10.76
C ASN A 332 28.80 -0.62 -11.15
N THR A 333 29.03 -1.46 -10.14
CA THR A 333 30.08 -2.45 -10.11
C THR A 333 30.02 -3.31 -11.36
N LEU A 334 31.17 -3.60 -11.97
CA LEU A 334 31.26 -4.57 -13.08
C LEU A 334 30.59 -5.90 -12.70
N GLU A 335 30.55 -6.22 -11.40
CA GLU A 335 29.79 -7.28 -10.75
C GLU A 335 28.26 -7.14 -10.91
N LEU A 336 27.67 -5.96 -10.72
CA LEU A 336 26.24 -5.72 -10.87
C LEU A 336 25.80 -5.93 -12.33
N ARG A 337 26.60 -5.45 -13.29
CA ARG A 337 26.37 -5.71 -14.72
C ARG A 337 26.50 -7.20 -15.06
N ARG A 338 27.47 -7.89 -14.46
CA ARG A 338 27.62 -9.36 -14.59
C ARG A 338 26.40 -10.08 -14.00
N GLU A 339 25.88 -9.62 -12.88
CA GLU A 339 24.73 -10.21 -12.21
C GLU A 339 23.43 -9.98 -13.00
N ILE A 340 23.20 -8.77 -13.51
CA ILE A 340 22.11 -8.48 -14.45
C ILE A 340 22.17 -9.44 -15.65
N ASN A 341 23.34 -9.57 -16.28
CA ASN A 341 23.52 -10.47 -17.41
C ASN A 341 23.33 -11.95 -17.04
N ARG A 342 23.71 -12.35 -15.83
CA ARG A 342 23.52 -13.72 -15.34
C ARG A 342 22.04 -14.02 -15.14
N VAL A 343 21.33 -13.15 -14.42
CA VAL A 343 19.88 -13.28 -14.16
C VAL A 343 19.08 -13.24 -15.46
N GLN A 344 19.45 -12.35 -16.40
CA GLN A 344 18.83 -12.31 -17.73
C GLN A 344 19.00 -13.63 -18.48
N LYS A 345 20.20 -14.22 -18.48
CA LYS A 345 20.44 -15.53 -19.12
C LYS A 345 19.66 -16.67 -18.46
N GLU A 346 19.59 -16.70 -17.12
CA GLU A 346 18.77 -17.67 -16.37
C GLU A 346 17.29 -17.56 -16.79
N LEU A 347 16.78 -16.34 -16.87
CA LEU A 347 15.38 -16.05 -17.23
C LEU A 347 15.06 -16.44 -18.67
N ASP A 348 15.96 -16.14 -19.61
CA ASP A 348 15.80 -16.53 -21.02
C ASP A 348 15.86 -18.06 -21.20
N ALA A 349 16.64 -18.76 -20.39
CA ALA A 349 16.69 -20.22 -20.38
C ALA A 349 15.38 -20.82 -19.83
N MET A 350 14.85 -20.27 -18.74
CA MET A 350 13.56 -20.70 -18.16
C MET A 350 12.39 -20.47 -19.13
N ARG A 351 12.35 -19.32 -19.81
CA ARG A 351 11.33 -19.05 -20.85
C ARG A 351 11.43 -20.00 -22.04
N ARG A 352 12.65 -20.32 -22.48
CA ARG A 352 12.88 -21.33 -23.53
C ARG A 352 12.37 -22.70 -23.09
N ARG A 353 12.74 -23.15 -21.89
CA ARG A 353 12.28 -24.43 -21.33
C ARG A 353 10.75 -24.49 -21.22
N ASN A 354 10.10 -23.42 -20.78
CA ASN A 354 8.64 -23.35 -20.70
C ASN A 354 7.97 -23.47 -22.09
N GLY A 355 8.56 -22.84 -23.11
CA GLY A 355 8.12 -22.98 -24.50
C GLY A 355 8.32 -24.41 -25.05
N GLU A 356 9.46 -25.03 -24.76
CA GLU A 356 9.75 -26.43 -25.15
C GLU A 356 8.75 -27.41 -24.51
N LEU A 357 8.48 -27.28 -23.22
CA LEU A 357 7.48 -28.10 -22.51
C LEU A 357 6.10 -27.96 -23.14
N SER A 358 5.70 -26.76 -23.54
CA SER A 358 4.43 -26.54 -24.24
C SER A 358 4.35 -27.27 -25.58
N VAL A 359 5.46 -27.36 -26.32
CA VAL A 359 5.54 -28.10 -27.59
C VAL A 359 5.53 -29.61 -27.33
N LEU A 360 6.28 -30.08 -26.34
CA LEU A 360 6.32 -31.50 -25.94
C LEU A 360 4.95 -31.98 -25.47
N PHE A 361 4.22 -31.16 -24.72
CA PHE A 361 2.87 -31.48 -24.26
C PHE A 361 1.87 -31.62 -25.41
N LYS A 362 1.94 -30.73 -26.42
CA LYS A 362 1.12 -30.84 -27.64
C LYS A 362 1.39 -32.14 -28.39
N ARG A 363 2.67 -32.51 -28.57
CA ARG A 363 3.06 -33.77 -29.22
C ARG A 363 2.61 -34.99 -28.43
N LEU A 364 2.78 -34.98 -27.10
CA LEU A 364 2.32 -36.05 -26.21
C LEU A 364 0.81 -36.26 -26.33
N TYR A 365 0.03 -35.17 -26.45
CA TYR A 365 -1.41 -35.23 -26.66
C TYR A 365 -1.75 -35.85 -28.04
N GLU A 366 -1.07 -35.42 -29.10
CA GLU A 366 -1.22 -36.00 -30.45
C GLU A 366 -0.90 -37.50 -30.47
N ASP A 367 0.20 -37.93 -29.84
CA ASP A 367 0.59 -39.34 -29.79
C ASP A 367 -0.36 -40.20 -28.93
N ASN A 368 -1.00 -39.62 -27.91
CA ASN A 368 -2.06 -40.28 -27.15
C ASN A 368 -3.33 -40.48 -28.00
N VAL A 369 -3.74 -39.45 -28.75
CA VAL A 369 -4.90 -39.54 -29.67
C VAL A 369 -4.65 -40.58 -30.78
N LEU A 370 -3.40 -40.69 -31.25
CA LEU A 370 -2.97 -41.68 -32.24
C LEU A 370 -2.76 -43.09 -31.65
N GLY A 371 -2.94 -43.28 -30.34
CA GLY A 371 -2.80 -44.58 -29.67
C GLY A 371 -1.35 -45.09 -29.56
N ARG A 372 -0.36 -44.23 -29.77
CA ARG A 372 1.08 -44.57 -29.66
C ARG A 372 1.56 -44.65 -28.21
N VAL A 373 0.80 -44.07 -27.29
CA VAL A 373 1.09 -44.00 -25.85
C VAL A 373 -0.12 -44.51 -25.09
N THR A 374 0.08 -45.28 -24.03
CA THR A 374 -1.03 -45.75 -23.20
C THR A 374 -1.56 -44.62 -22.30
N ASN A 375 -2.84 -44.71 -21.90
CA ASN A 375 -3.45 -43.72 -21.00
C ASN A 375 -2.71 -43.57 -19.66
N GLU A 376 -2.08 -44.63 -19.15
CA GLU A 376 -1.26 -44.58 -17.93
C GLU A 376 0.05 -43.82 -18.15
N GLN A 377 0.75 -44.08 -19.26
CA GLN A 377 1.97 -43.37 -19.63
C GLN A 377 1.71 -41.88 -19.89
N PHE A 378 0.59 -41.56 -20.56
CA PHE A 378 0.16 -40.18 -20.75
C PHE A 378 -0.07 -39.47 -19.41
N ARG A 379 -0.75 -40.12 -18.46
CA ARG A 379 -1.01 -39.54 -17.13
C ARG A 379 0.26 -39.24 -16.35
N MET A 380 1.25 -40.14 -16.38
CA MET A 380 2.53 -39.90 -15.70
C MET A 380 3.32 -38.76 -16.35
N LEU A 381 3.54 -38.81 -17.66
CA LEU A 381 4.32 -37.79 -18.38
C LEU A 381 3.65 -36.42 -18.36
N SER A 382 2.32 -36.37 -18.48
CA SER A 382 1.57 -35.12 -18.36
C SER A 382 1.62 -34.55 -16.95
N ALA A 383 1.66 -35.37 -15.91
CA ALA A 383 1.83 -34.91 -14.53
C ALA A 383 3.22 -34.28 -14.32
N ASP A 384 4.27 -34.91 -14.83
CA ASP A 384 5.65 -34.42 -14.72
C ASP A 384 5.83 -33.09 -15.46
N TYR A 385 5.36 -32.99 -16.72
CA TYR A 385 5.43 -31.75 -17.50
C TYR A 385 4.60 -30.63 -16.88
N ASN A 386 3.40 -30.93 -16.38
CA ASN A 386 2.58 -29.92 -15.69
C ASN A 386 3.22 -29.48 -14.37
N GLY A 387 3.92 -30.38 -13.67
CA GLY A 387 4.70 -30.05 -12.47
C GLY A 387 5.82 -29.08 -12.79
N GLU A 388 6.67 -29.41 -13.75
CA GLU A 388 7.80 -28.55 -14.18
C GLU A 388 7.30 -27.20 -14.72
N GLN A 389 6.23 -27.19 -15.52
CA GLN A 389 5.62 -25.96 -16.04
C GLN A 389 5.13 -25.07 -14.89
N LYS A 390 4.49 -25.64 -13.87
CA LYS A 390 3.99 -24.87 -12.72
C LYS A 390 5.14 -24.29 -11.89
N GLU A 391 6.24 -25.01 -11.73
CA GLU A 391 7.44 -24.50 -11.06
C GLU A 391 8.05 -23.32 -11.84
N LEU A 392 8.15 -23.44 -13.17
CA LEU A 392 8.63 -22.37 -14.03
C LEU A 392 7.71 -21.16 -14.03
N GLU A 393 6.39 -21.35 -14.09
CA GLU A 393 5.39 -20.27 -14.02
C GLU A 393 5.43 -19.51 -12.69
N LEU A 394 5.79 -20.17 -11.58
CA LEU A 394 6.00 -19.52 -10.29
C LEU A 394 7.36 -18.80 -10.21
N ALA A 395 8.40 -19.37 -10.79
CA ALA A 395 9.76 -18.85 -10.66
C ALA A 395 10.08 -17.71 -11.65
N ILE A 396 9.53 -17.72 -12.87
CA ILE A 396 9.73 -16.66 -13.87
C ILE A 396 9.36 -15.26 -13.34
N PRO A 397 8.17 -15.03 -12.74
CA PRO A 397 7.80 -13.72 -12.20
C PRO A 397 8.76 -13.23 -11.11
N THR A 398 9.24 -14.13 -10.25
CA THR A 398 10.18 -13.75 -9.18
C THR A 398 11.54 -13.32 -9.72
N LYS A 399 12.02 -13.98 -10.79
CA LYS A 399 13.26 -13.64 -11.48
C LYS A 399 13.12 -12.37 -12.32
N GLU A 400 11.95 -12.15 -12.94
CA GLU A 400 11.60 -10.89 -13.60
C GLU A 400 11.63 -9.73 -12.61
N GLU A 401 11.02 -9.88 -11.45
CA GLU A 401 11.04 -8.85 -10.41
C GLU A 401 12.47 -8.58 -9.90
N GLN A 402 13.29 -9.63 -9.72
CA GLN A 402 14.70 -9.48 -9.35
C GLN A 402 15.48 -8.70 -10.42
N LEU A 403 15.27 -9.03 -11.69
CA LEU A 403 15.93 -8.37 -12.82
C LEU A 403 15.51 -6.90 -12.93
N GLU A 404 14.22 -6.60 -12.78
CA GLU A 404 13.70 -5.23 -12.79
C GLU A 404 14.27 -4.40 -11.63
N ARG A 405 14.37 -4.98 -10.42
CA ARG A 405 15.04 -4.33 -9.28
C ARG A 405 16.51 -4.01 -9.58
N LEU A 406 17.23 -4.92 -10.23
CA LEU A 406 18.64 -4.71 -10.60
C LEU A 406 18.81 -3.72 -11.77
N LYS A 407 17.84 -3.66 -12.70
CA LYS A 407 17.86 -2.67 -13.80
C LYS A 407 17.48 -1.28 -13.32
N ALA A 408 16.49 -1.17 -12.42
CA ALA A 408 16.07 0.08 -11.82
C ALA A 408 17.24 0.77 -11.08
N SER A 409 18.09 0.02 -10.38
CA SER A 409 19.27 0.60 -9.72
C SER A 409 20.29 1.20 -10.68
N VAL A 410 20.27 0.83 -11.97
CA VAL A 410 21.15 1.40 -13.01
C VAL A 410 20.46 2.53 -13.78
N ALA A 411 19.17 2.42 -14.05
CA ALA A 411 18.40 3.42 -14.81
C ALA A 411 18.06 4.69 -14.00
N ASN A 412 18.17 4.66 -12.68
CA ASN A 412 17.76 5.77 -11.82
C ASN A 412 18.76 6.94 -11.76
N VAL A 413 19.93 6.87 -12.44
CA VAL A 413 20.90 7.97 -12.44
C VAL A 413 20.29 9.24 -13.06
N ASP A 414 19.57 9.11 -14.17
CA ASP A 414 18.92 10.24 -14.83
C ASP A 414 17.77 10.79 -13.95
N ALA A 415 17.02 9.90 -13.29
CA ALA A 415 15.99 10.31 -12.33
C ALA A 415 16.58 11.06 -11.13
N PHE A 416 17.76 10.65 -10.65
CA PHE A 416 18.47 11.37 -9.59
C PHE A 416 18.90 12.77 -10.04
N ILE A 417 19.40 12.90 -11.28
CA ILE A 417 19.80 14.19 -11.85
C ILE A 417 18.58 15.12 -11.94
N GLU A 418 17.45 14.63 -12.43
CA GLU A 418 16.22 15.43 -12.52
C GLU A 418 15.71 15.85 -11.12
N LYS A 419 15.74 14.95 -10.13
CA LYS A 419 15.43 15.30 -8.74
C LYS A 419 16.41 16.33 -8.17
N ALA A 420 17.70 16.19 -8.45
CA ALA A 420 18.73 17.13 -8.00
C ALA A 420 18.56 18.52 -8.63
N LYS A 421 18.04 18.62 -9.86
CA LYS A 421 17.71 19.91 -10.50
C LYS A 421 16.55 20.64 -9.81
N GLN A 422 15.55 19.90 -9.34
CA GLN A 422 14.39 20.48 -8.66
C GLN A 422 14.75 21.13 -7.30
N TYR A 423 15.75 20.60 -6.60
CA TYR A 423 16.20 21.10 -5.30
C TYR A 423 17.53 21.85 -5.41
N THR A 424 17.45 23.16 -5.69
CA THR A 424 18.62 24.01 -5.97
C THR A 424 19.40 24.47 -4.74
N ALA A 425 18.75 24.59 -3.58
CA ALA A 425 19.37 24.89 -2.29
C ALA A 425 18.75 24.01 -1.20
N ILE A 426 19.58 23.27 -0.47
CA ILE A 426 19.17 22.45 0.67
C ILE A 426 19.74 23.12 1.91
N ASP A 427 18.98 24.03 2.51
CA ASP A 427 19.38 24.77 3.72
C ASP A 427 19.08 23.96 4.98
N GLU A 428 17.94 23.25 4.99
CA GLU A 428 17.52 22.40 6.10
C GLU A 428 17.15 20.99 5.63
N LEU A 429 17.53 19.99 6.44
CA LEU A 429 17.12 18.61 6.21
C LEU A 429 15.68 18.40 6.67
N THR A 430 14.79 18.14 5.71
CA THR A 430 13.42 17.71 5.99
C THR A 430 13.30 16.17 5.88
N PRO A 431 12.39 15.53 6.63
CA PRO A 431 12.16 14.08 6.53
C PRO A 431 11.76 13.62 5.13
N GLN A 432 11.08 14.50 4.38
CA GLN A 432 10.67 14.27 2.99
C GLN A 432 11.90 14.18 2.08
N LEU A 433 12.81 15.15 2.18
CA LEU A 433 14.02 15.22 1.37
C LEU A 433 14.97 14.05 1.64
N LEU A 434 15.13 13.66 2.92
CA LEU A 434 15.93 12.49 3.26
C LEU A 434 15.38 11.21 2.63
N ARG A 435 14.06 11.01 2.64
CA ARG A 435 13.45 9.80 2.05
C ARG A 435 13.45 9.82 0.54
N LEU A 436 13.43 11.01 -0.06
CA LEU A 436 13.50 11.16 -1.51
C LEU A 436 14.86 10.72 -2.06
N PHE A 437 15.96 11.10 -1.39
CA PHE A 437 17.31 10.81 -1.87
C PHE A 437 17.98 9.60 -1.20
N ILE A 438 17.76 9.36 0.10
CA ILE A 438 18.51 8.38 0.89
C ILE A 438 17.66 7.14 1.14
N GLN A 439 18.20 5.97 0.79
CA GLN A 439 17.59 4.68 1.09
C GLN A 439 17.96 4.19 2.49
N ARG A 440 19.25 4.23 2.84
CA ARG A 440 19.73 3.86 4.18
C ARG A 440 21.08 4.50 4.49
N ILE A 441 21.35 4.68 5.77
CA ILE A 441 22.61 5.19 6.31
C ILE A 441 23.19 4.12 7.21
N GLU A 442 24.37 3.60 6.86
CA GLU A 442 25.10 2.60 7.62
C GLU A 442 26.16 3.28 8.48
N ILE A 443 26.17 2.97 9.77
CA ILE A 443 27.14 3.50 10.72
C ILE A 443 28.00 2.35 11.22
N GLY A 444 29.31 2.50 11.10
CA GLY A 444 30.30 1.58 11.64
C GLY A 444 30.89 2.00 12.97
N GLU A 445 31.74 1.11 13.49
CA GLU A 445 32.42 1.29 14.76
C GLU A 445 33.46 2.42 14.65
N ARG A 446 33.71 3.11 15.78
CA ARG A 446 34.78 4.11 15.85
C ARG A 446 36.13 3.44 15.82
N SER A 447 37.07 4.02 15.06
CA SER A 447 38.47 3.55 14.94
C SER A 447 39.21 3.44 16.28
N LYS A 448 38.87 4.27 17.28
CA LYS A 448 39.32 4.10 18.68
C LYS A 448 38.15 4.18 19.65
N LYS A 449 38.04 3.20 20.55
CA LYS A 449 37.04 3.17 21.63
C LYS A 449 37.23 4.37 22.57
N HIS A 450 36.13 5.01 22.98
CA HIS A 450 36.07 6.14 23.91
C HIS A 450 36.77 7.45 23.51
N SER A 451 37.38 7.55 22.32
CA SER A 451 37.95 8.80 21.85
C SER A 451 36.87 9.75 21.30
N ARG A 452 37.00 11.04 21.62
CA ARG A 452 36.17 12.13 21.07
C ARG A 452 36.57 12.55 19.66
N SER A 453 37.78 12.19 19.22
CA SER A 453 38.38 12.59 17.94
C SER A 453 38.62 11.42 16.97
N ALA A 454 38.21 10.20 17.33
CA ALA A 454 38.38 9.04 16.46
C ALA A 454 37.42 9.10 15.27
N GLY A 455 37.95 8.85 14.07
CA GLY A 455 37.15 8.70 12.86
C GLY A 455 36.15 7.55 12.99
N GLN A 456 34.96 7.77 12.46
CA GLN A 456 33.86 6.81 12.43
C GLN A 456 33.38 6.66 10.98
N SER A 457 33.20 5.43 10.51
CA SER A 457 32.67 5.22 9.17
C SER A 457 31.16 5.49 9.15
N VAL A 458 30.75 6.35 8.22
CA VAL A 458 29.35 6.62 7.90
C VAL A 458 29.21 6.43 6.40
N ARG A 459 28.40 5.46 5.98
CA ARG A 459 28.14 5.16 4.58
C ARG A 459 26.71 5.50 4.25
N ILE A 460 26.51 6.44 3.32
CA ILE A 460 25.19 6.88 2.88
C ILE A 460 24.86 6.14 1.57
N VAL A 461 23.74 5.41 1.58
CA VAL A 461 23.23 4.68 0.42
C VAL A 461 22.04 5.46 -0.13
N TYR A 462 22.22 6.01 -1.33
CA TYR A 462 21.20 6.75 -2.05
C TYR A 462 20.25 5.80 -2.78
N ARG A 463 18.97 6.20 -2.89
CA ARG A 463 17.91 5.39 -3.52
C ARG A 463 18.17 5.11 -5.00
N ASP A 464 18.70 6.11 -5.70
CA ASP A 464 18.80 6.09 -7.15
C ASP A 464 20.20 5.76 -7.67
N ILE A 465 21.24 5.99 -6.87
CA ILE A 465 22.66 5.88 -7.29
C ILE A 465 23.51 4.97 -6.37
N GLY A 466 22.89 4.37 -5.36
CA GLY A 466 23.58 3.47 -4.43
C GLY A 466 24.56 4.17 -3.50
N ALA A 467 25.56 3.43 -3.01
CA ALA A 467 26.57 3.97 -2.10
C ALA A 467 27.64 4.75 -2.86
N LEU A 468 27.75 6.04 -2.58
CA LEU A 468 28.85 6.85 -3.05
C LEU A 468 29.98 6.80 -2.03
N ASP A 469 30.95 5.91 -2.25
CA ASP A 469 32.21 5.99 -1.50
C ASP A 469 32.99 7.21 -2.00
N THR A 470 32.72 8.38 -1.45
CA THR A 470 33.61 9.52 -1.64
C THR A 470 34.67 9.39 -0.56
N PRO A 471 35.86 8.81 -0.82
CA PRO A 471 36.93 8.97 0.14
C PRO A 471 37.15 10.47 0.28
N MET A 472 37.09 10.99 1.50
CA MET A 472 37.79 12.24 1.79
C MET A 472 39.25 11.98 1.37
N ARG A 473 39.68 12.54 0.25
CA ARG A 473 41.12 12.58 -0.04
C ARG A 473 41.73 13.54 0.96
N GLU A 474 42.85 13.16 1.56
CA GLU A 474 43.65 14.07 2.38
C GLU A 474 44.03 15.28 1.50
N GLY A 475 43.30 16.40 1.67
CA GLY A 475 43.40 17.58 0.82
C GLY A 475 42.07 18.21 0.39
N ASP A 476 40.94 17.48 0.46
CA ASP A 476 39.62 18.06 0.20
C ASP A 476 39.21 18.96 1.37
N HIS A 477 39.41 20.26 1.20
CA HIS A 477 38.87 21.26 2.11
C HIS A 477 37.37 21.38 1.85
N ALA A 478 36.57 21.48 2.92
CA ALA A 478 35.17 21.90 2.80
C ALA A 478 35.11 23.15 1.89
N PRO A 479 34.09 23.30 1.03
CA PRO A 479 33.91 24.53 0.27
C PRO A 479 34.03 25.69 1.25
N HIS A 480 34.96 26.59 0.97
CA HIS A 480 35.30 27.71 1.86
C HIS A 480 34.02 28.51 2.11
N MET A 481 33.38 28.25 3.24
CA MET A 481 32.32 29.10 3.74
C MET A 481 32.98 30.45 3.96
N ALA A 482 32.61 31.44 3.14
CA ALA A 482 32.86 32.81 3.51
C ALA A 482 32.28 32.97 4.92
N LYS A 483 33.16 33.11 5.91
CA LYS A 483 32.72 33.47 7.26
C LYS A 483 31.92 34.74 7.08
N GLU A 484 30.66 34.71 7.50
CA GLU A 484 29.95 35.94 7.81
C GLU A 484 30.87 36.73 8.74
N LEU A 485 31.33 37.87 8.25
CA LEU A 485 32.06 38.85 9.04
C LEU A 485 31.14 39.20 10.22
N THR A 486 31.43 38.63 11.39
CA THR A 486 30.75 39.02 12.61
C THR A 486 30.91 40.53 12.77
N GLU A 487 29.82 41.24 13.06
CA GLU A 487 29.73 42.71 13.12
C GLU A 487 30.87 43.39 13.90
N LYS A 488 31.54 42.67 14.82
CA LYS A 488 32.74 43.13 15.52
C LYS A 488 33.95 43.43 14.61
N GLU A 489 34.16 42.66 13.54
CA GLU A 489 35.30 42.89 12.62
C GLU A 489 35.03 44.05 11.65
N ALA A 490 33.76 44.32 11.32
CA ALA A 490 33.36 45.49 10.55
C ALA A 490 33.48 46.79 11.37
N ILE A 491 33.15 46.74 12.66
CA ILE A 491 33.28 47.90 13.57
C ILE A 491 34.76 48.25 13.82
N MET A 492 35.64 47.25 13.95
CA MET A 492 37.09 47.50 14.14
C MET A 492 37.78 48.07 12.89
N ARG A 493 37.24 47.83 11.68
CA ARG A 493 37.77 48.41 10.43
C ARG A 493 37.29 49.83 10.14
N LEU A 494 36.24 50.30 10.80
CA LEU A 494 35.74 51.68 10.67
C LEU A 494 36.37 52.64 11.70
N LEU A 495 37.10 52.11 12.69
CA LEU A 495 37.76 52.88 13.75
C LEU A 495 39.29 52.94 13.63
N ALA A 496 39.87 52.36 12.57
CA ALA A 496 41.27 52.50 12.18
C ALA A 496 41.34 53.27 10.86
#